data_AF-A0AAV7AX67-F1
#
_entry.id   AF-A0AAV7AX67-F1
#
_cell.length_a   1.000
_cell.length_b   1.000
_cell.length_c   1.000
_cell.angle_alpha   90.00
_cell.angle_beta   90.00
_cell.angle_gamma   90.00
#
_symmetry.space_group_name_H-M   'P 1'
#
loop_
_entity.id
_entity.type
_entity.pdbx_description
1 polymer ?
#
loop_
_entity_poly.entity_id
_entity_poly.type
_entity_poly.pdbx_seq_one_letter_code
_entity_poly.pdbx_strand_id
1 'polypeptide(L)'
;MAASMRVVRALGDPALAAILSPTRLLLPISVIPARTKKRMFNAPYLQKKLTVEEMTKKAKAAGIVVPQENLERPINISCTAGILDAYVPPEGDARLSTLSKDGLKQRTEQLKQTAASQLAIRKIKNYDEDFSTKTFPGEAQEIFIEAHNCLTQFDRHKLHSLVTERCYPEMVRGNRYRTIRWSFVESLEPPRIVQVRCPEMVTKGNLYGQVTVRMHSKQVGTGNALYIITE
;
A
#
# COMPACT_ATOMS: atom_id res chain seq x y z
N MET A 1 6.86 -11.54 75.06
CA MET A 1 7.44 -12.61 74.22
C MET A 1 8.94 -12.58 74.42
N ALA A 2 9.50 -13.60 75.06
CA ALA A 2 10.88 -13.62 75.54
C ALA A 2 11.87 -13.94 74.42
N ALA A 3 12.90 -13.11 74.28
CA ALA A 3 14.09 -13.38 73.48
C ALA A 3 15.11 -14.13 74.35
N SER A 4 15.74 -15.18 73.81
CA SER A 4 16.85 -15.88 74.44
C SER A 4 18.09 -15.80 73.54
N MET A 5 19.13 -15.15 74.06
CA MET A 5 20.50 -15.13 73.55
C MET A 5 21.16 -16.51 73.63
N ARG A 6 22.01 -16.83 72.65
CA ARG A 6 23.25 -17.59 72.85
C ARG A 6 24.37 -17.00 71.98
N VAL A 7 25.32 -16.36 72.65
CA VAL A 7 26.72 -16.15 72.23
C VAL A 7 27.50 -17.18 73.08
N VAL A 8 28.57 -17.86 72.68
CA VAL A 8 29.98 -17.48 72.42
C VAL A 8 30.65 -18.82 72.02
N ARG A 9 31.59 -18.99 71.09
CA ARG A 9 32.98 -18.51 71.07
C ARG A 9 33.63 -18.77 69.71
N ALA A 10 34.28 -17.74 69.20
CA ALA A 10 35.36 -17.83 68.24
C ALA A 10 36.61 -18.43 68.91
N LEU A 11 37.45 -19.11 68.11
CA LEU A 11 38.91 -18.90 68.04
C LEU A 11 39.51 -19.93 67.06
N GLY A 12 40.11 -19.45 65.97
CA GLY A 12 41.19 -20.14 65.25
C GLY A 12 40.96 -20.43 63.75
N ASP A 13 41.21 -19.45 62.88
CA ASP A 13 41.53 -19.69 61.46
C ASP A 13 42.97 -20.25 61.33
N PRO A 14 43.24 -21.08 60.31
CA PRO A 14 43.86 -20.52 59.12
C PRO A 14 43.34 -21.11 57.79
N ALA A 15 42.71 -20.22 57.03
CA ALA A 15 42.12 -20.38 55.72
C ALA A 15 43.13 -20.56 54.54
N LEU A 16 44.22 -21.32 54.69
CA LEU A 16 45.24 -21.39 53.61
C LEU A 16 45.62 -22.80 53.13
N ALA A 17 45.10 -23.88 53.74
CA ALA A 17 45.46 -25.24 53.33
C ALA A 17 44.49 -25.88 52.30
N ALA A 18 43.35 -25.24 51.99
CA ALA A 18 42.28 -25.87 51.20
C ALA A 18 42.29 -25.52 49.69
N ILE A 19 43.18 -24.65 49.22
CA ILE A 19 43.15 -24.13 47.84
C ILE A 19 43.99 -24.96 46.87
N LEU A 20 44.87 -25.87 47.36
CA LEU A 20 45.84 -26.59 46.54
C LEU A 20 45.62 -28.11 46.47
N SER A 21 44.37 -28.59 46.48
CA SER A 21 44.09 -30.00 46.15
C SER A 21 43.85 -30.17 44.64
N PRO A 22 44.70 -30.90 43.89
CA PRO A 22 44.63 -31.02 42.43
C PRO A 22 43.49 -31.94 41.93
N THR A 23 42.68 -32.49 42.83
CA THR A 23 41.66 -33.50 42.56
C THR A 23 40.29 -32.96 42.12
N ARG A 24 40.11 -31.63 42.01
CA ARG A 24 38.85 -31.02 41.54
C ARG A 24 38.84 -30.56 40.07
N LEU A 25 39.86 -30.90 39.28
CA LEU A 25 39.97 -30.49 37.87
C LEU A 25 39.27 -31.40 36.84
N LEU A 26 38.38 -32.30 37.27
CA LEU A 26 37.62 -33.16 36.35
C LEU A 26 36.13 -32.90 36.47
N LEU A 27 35.66 -31.82 35.86
CA LEU A 27 34.24 -31.69 35.49
C LEU A 27 34.07 -32.20 34.06
N PRO A 28 33.17 -33.18 33.79
CA PRO A 28 32.89 -33.59 32.43
C PRO A 28 32.15 -32.46 31.71
N ILE A 29 32.69 -32.04 30.56
CA ILE A 29 32.05 -31.12 29.63
C ILE A 29 30.75 -31.80 29.15
N SER A 30 29.62 -31.44 29.76
CA SER A 30 28.31 -31.85 29.27
C SER A 30 28.01 -31.05 28.00
N VAL A 31 28.17 -31.70 26.85
CA VAL A 31 27.71 -31.17 25.56
C VAL A 31 26.18 -31.13 25.61
N ILE A 32 25.61 -29.95 25.83
CA ILE A 32 24.16 -29.73 25.73
C ILE A 32 23.83 -29.66 24.24
N PRO A 33 23.09 -30.62 23.65
CA PRO A 33 22.65 -30.47 22.28
C PRO A 33 21.66 -29.30 22.23
N ALA A 34 22.04 -28.22 21.56
CA ALA A 34 21.13 -27.11 21.30
C ALA A 34 19.99 -27.59 20.41
N ARG A 35 18.87 -27.99 21.02
CA ARG A 35 17.64 -28.36 20.32
C ARG A 35 17.11 -27.13 19.60
N THR A 36 17.52 -26.94 18.35
CA THR A 36 16.95 -25.91 17.48
C THR A 36 15.51 -26.30 17.21
N LYS A 37 14.57 -25.72 17.97
CA LYS A 37 13.15 -25.82 17.63
C LYS A 37 13.01 -25.31 16.20
N LYS A 38 12.69 -26.19 15.24
CA LYS A 38 12.21 -25.75 13.92
C LYS A 38 11.11 -24.73 14.22
N ARG A 39 11.36 -23.46 13.92
CA ARG A 39 10.31 -22.44 13.99
C ARG A 39 9.22 -22.96 13.08
N MET A 40 8.04 -23.26 13.64
CA MET A 40 6.89 -23.64 12.86
C MET A 40 6.66 -22.49 11.87
N PHE A 41 6.99 -22.72 10.61
CA PHE A 41 6.62 -21.81 9.54
C PHE A 41 5.11 -21.97 9.41
N ASN A 42 4.37 -21.18 10.18
CA ASN A 42 2.95 -21.05 9.99
C ASN A 42 2.77 -20.36 8.64
N ALA A 43 2.40 -21.11 7.61
CA ALA A 43 2.05 -20.52 6.33
C ALA A 43 1.03 -19.40 6.57
N PRO A 44 1.17 -18.23 5.92
CA PRO A 44 0.21 -17.15 6.11
C PRO A 44 -1.19 -17.69 5.80
N TYR A 45 -2.13 -17.48 6.74
CA TYR A 45 -3.51 -17.91 6.57
C TYR A 45 -4.10 -17.20 5.35
N LEU A 46 -4.14 -17.91 4.22
CA LEU A 46 -4.87 -17.50 3.03
C LEU A 46 -6.36 -17.54 3.40
N GLN A 47 -6.90 -16.39 3.80
CA GLN A 47 -8.34 -16.19 3.92
C GLN A 47 -8.97 -16.52 2.56
N LYS A 48 -9.53 -17.73 2.42
CA LYS A 48 -10.34 -18.08 1.25
C LYS A 48 -11.52 -17.14 1.24
N LYS A 49 -11.59 -16.27 0.22
CA LYS A 49 -12.80 -15.52 -0.08
C LYS A 49 -13.89 -16.54 -0.40
N LEU A 50 -14.87 -16.67 0.49
CA LEU A 50 -16.01 -17.54 0.28
C LEU A 50 -16.80 -17.02 -0.91
N THR A 51 -17.24 -17.92 -1.77
CA THR A 51 -18.16 -17.55 -2.86
C THR A 51 -19.49 -17.10 -2.28
N VAL A 52 -20.25 -16.29 -3.02
CA VAL A 52 -21.58 -15.81 -2.57
C VAL A 52 -22.47 -17.01 -2.19
N GLU A 53 -22.41 -18.10 -2.94
CA GLU A 53 -23.13 -19.33 -2.66
C GLU A 53 -22.70 -19.99 -1.35
N GLU A 54 -21.41 -20.04 -1.05
CA GLU A 54 -20.91 -20.57 0.23
C GLU A 54 -21.32 -19.69 1.41
N MET A 55 -21.32 -18.37 1.23
CA MET A 55 -21.81 -17.43 2.23
C MET A 55 -23.31 -17.62 2.49
N THR A 56 -24.13 -17.77 1.44
CA THR A 56 -25.57 -18.04 1.60
C THR A 56 -25.83 -19.41 2.23
N LYS A 57 -25.07 -20.46 1.88
CA LYS A 57 -25.16 -21.79 2.52
C LYS A 57 -24.84 -21.71 4.01
N LYS A 58 -23.80 -20.96 4.39
CA LYS A 58 -23.45 -20.73 5.80
C LYS A 58 -24.52 -19.92 6.54
N ALA A 59 -25.05 -18.86 5.93
CA ALA A 59 -26.14 -18.08 6.51
C ALA A 59 -27.39 -18.96 6.74
N LYS A 60 -27.78 -19.76 5.75
CA LYS A 60 -28.87 -20.75 5.86
C LYS A 60 -28.61 -21.78 6.95
N ALA A 61 -27.39 -22.32 7.04
CA ALA A 61 -27.01 -23.27 8.09
C ALA A 61 -27.02 -22.63 9.49
N ALA A 62 -26.74 -21.33 9.59
CA ALA A 62 -26.87 -20.54 10.81
C ALA A 62 -28.33 -20.12 11.09
N GLY A 63 -29.30 -20.51 10.26
CA GLY A 63 -30.71 -20.14 10.40
C GLY A 63 -31.02 -18.69 10.00
N ILE A 64 -30.07 -17.98 9.38
CA ILE A 64 -30.20 -16.59 8.96
C ILE A 64 -30.66 -16.56 7.50
N VAL A 65 -31.88 -16.06 7.27
CA VAL A 65 -32.38 -15.75 5.93
C VAL A 65 -32.00 -14.31 5.60
N VAL A 66 -31.19 -14.12 4.56
CA VAL A 66 -30.83 -12.78 4.09
C VAL A 66 -32.05 -12.19 3.37
N PRO A 67 -32.61 -11.06 3.83
CA PRO A 67 -33.74 -10.42 3.15
C PRO A 67 -33.28 -9.85 1.81
N GLN A 68 -34.20 -9.78 0.84
CA GLN A 68 -33.94 -9.07 -0.40
C GLN A 68 -33.82 -7.57 -0.12
N GLU A 69 -32.72 -6.96 -0.57
CA GLU A 69 -32.51 -5.52 -0.42
C GLU A 69 -33.42 -4.76 -1.40
N ASN A 70 -34.46 -4.11 -0.88
CA ASN A 70 -35.26 -3.15 -1.64
C ASN A 70 -34.60 -1.76 -1.51
N LEU A 71 -33.74 -1.43 -2.47
CA LEU A 71 -33.05 -0.14 -2.49
C LEU A 71 -33.97 0.95 -3.05
N GLU A 72 -34.78 1.58 -2.19
CA GLU A 72 -35.59 2.75 -2.56
C GLU A 72 -34.70 3.93 -2.98
N ARG A 73 -33.57 4.12 -2.27
CA ARG A 73 -32.57 5.12 -2.59
C ARG A 73 -31.34 4.46 -3.21
N PRO A 74 -30.95 4.82 -4.44
CA PRO A 74 -29.72 4.30 -5.03
C PRO A 74 -28.49 4.81 -4.27
N ILE A 75 -27.44 3.99 -4.24
CA ILE A 75 -26.15 4.38 -3.67
C ILE A 75 -25.47 5.34 -4.64
N ASN A 76 -25.23 6.57 -4.20
CA ASN A 76 -24.49 7.55 -4.97
C ASN A 76 -23.00 7.26 -4.85
N ILE A 77 -22.38 6.91 -5.96
CA ILE A 77 -20.95 6.66 -6.05
C ILE A 77 -20.34 7.81 -6.85
N SER A 78 -19.30 8.44 -6.30
CA SER A 78 -18.56 9.59 -6.84
C SER A 78 -17.38 9.17 -7.74
N CYS A 79 -16.81 7.98 -7.53
CA CYS A 79 -15.68 7.48 -8.31
C CYS A 79 -15.94 6.09 -8.92
N THR A 80 -15.31 5.79 -10.06
CA THR A 80 -15.34 4.43 -10.64
C THR A 80 -14.57 3.42 -9.77
N ALA A 81 -15.02 2.17 -9.74
CA ALA A 81 -14.41 1.12 -8.92
C ALA A 81 -12.94 0.80 -9.27
N GLY A 82 -12.54 1.05 -10.52
CA GLY A 82 -11.18 0.83 -11.00
C GLY A 82 -10.88 1.56 -12.30
N ILE A 83 -9.65 1.35 -12.79
CA ILE A 83 -9.20 1.82 -14.11
C ILE A 83 -9.82 0.93 -15.18
N LEU A 84 -10.25 1.52 -16.29
CA LEU A 84 -10.87 0.78 -17.38
C LEU A 84 -9.84 0.22 -18.35
N ASP A 85 -9.09 1.12 -18.98
CA ASP A 85 -8.02 0.78 -19.90
C ASP A 85 -6.70 1.16 -19.23
N ALA A 86 -6.06 0.20 -18.56
CA ALA A 86 -4.76 0.43 -17.95
C ALA A 86 -3.74 0.83 -19.02
N TYR A 87 -3.06 1.95 -18.80
CA TYR A 87 -1.98 2.38 -19.68
C TYR A 87 -0.79 1.42 -19.54
N VAL A 88 -0.38 0.80 -20.65
CA VAL A 88 0.83 -0.01 -20.71
C VAL A 88 1.96 0.88 -21.24
N PRO A 89 2.94 1.27 -20.40
CA PRO A 89 4.07 2.06 -20.86
C PRO A 89 4.86 1.26 -21.91
N PRO A 90 5.34 1.93 -22.98
CA PRO A 90 6.12 1.24 -23.99
C PRO A 90 7.39 0.61 -23.40
N GLU A 91 7.70 -0.60 -23.87
CA GLU A 91 8.93 -1.28 -23.51
C GLU A 91 10.09 -0.46 -24.08
N GLY A 92 10.95 0.05 -23.19
CA GLY A 92 12.08 0.87 -23.61
C GLY A 92 12.01 2.35 -23.26
N ASP A 93 11.13 2.77 -22.34
CA ASP A 93 11.22 4.09 -21.69
C ASP A 93 12.57 4.32 -20.97
N ALA A 94 13.36 3.25 -20.76
CA ALA A 94 14.77 3.33 -20.35
C ALA A 94 15.78 3.00 -21.49
N ARG A 95 15.35 2.36 -22.59
CA ARG A 95 16.20 1.94 -23.72
C ARG A 95 15.41 1.90 -25.03
N LEU A 96 15.72 2.82 -25.93
CA LEU A 96 15.16 2.90 -27.29
C LEU A 96 15.49 1.64 -28.12
N SER A 97 14.62 0.64 -28.14
CA SER A 97 14.68 -0.48 -29.11
C SER A 97 13.50 -0.40 -30.07
N THR A 98 13.67 0.35 -31.16
CA THR A 98 12.60 0.79 -32.08
C THR A 98 12.34 -0.13 -33.29
N LEU A 99 12.98 -1.30 -33.39
CA LEU A 99 12.95 -2.11 -34.62
C LEU A 99 12.69 -3.63 -34.42
N SER A 100 11.88 -4.02 -33.42
CA SER A 100 11.38 -5.40 -33.31
C SER A 100 9.93 -5.53 -33.79
N LYS A 101 9.53 -6.72 -34.24
CA LYS A 101 8.14 -7.04 -34.65
C LYS A 101 7.11 -6.74 -33.56
N ASP A 102 7.52 -6.85 -32.29
CA ASP A 102 6.68 -6.52 -31.14
C ASP A 102 6.49 -5.00 -30.97
N GLY A 103 7.50 -4.20 -31.36
CA GLY A 103 7.41 -2.74 -31.35
C GLY A 103 6.38 -2.19 -32.35
N LEU A 104 6.16 -2.85 -33.49
CA LEU A 104 5.13 -2.43 -34.44
C LEU A 104 3.71 -2.64 -33.90
N LYS A 105 3.45 -3.78 -33.24
CA LYS A 105 2.16 -4.05 -32.58
C LYS A 105 1.88 -2.98 -31.51
N GLN A 106 2.87 -2.68 -30.69
CA GLN A 106 2.78 -1.65 -29.67
C GLN A 106 2.49 -0.25 -30.27
N ARG A 107 3.10 0.10 -31.40
CA ARG A 107 2.81 1.37 -32.10
C ARG A 107 1.37 1.43 -32.63
N THR A 108 0.86 0.34 -33.19
CA THR A 108 -0.54 0.31 -33.66
C THR A 108 -1.54 0.45 -32.51
N GLU A 109 -1.25 -0.16 -31.36
CA GLU A 109 -2.06 -0.02 -30.14
C GLU A 109 -2.01 1.41 -29.59
N GLN A 110 -0.83 2.03 -29.56
CA GLN A 110 -0.67 3.44 -29.15
C GLN A 110 -1.49 4.40 -30.02
N LEU A 111 -1.52 4.19 -31.34
CA LEU A 111 -2.32 5.02 -32.23
C LEU A 111 -3.82 4.87 -31.93
N LYS A 112 -4.31 3.64 -31.73
CA LYS A 112 -5.70 3.38 -31.33
C LYS A 112 -6.03 4.05 -30.00
N GLN A 113 -5.14 3.91 -29.01
CA GLN A 113 -5.29 4.52 -27.69
C GLN A 113 -5.26 6.06 -27.77
N THR A 114 -4.45 6.64 -28.65
CA THR A 114 -4.36 8.09 -28.86
C THR A 114 -5.63 8.63 -29.49
N ALA A 115 -6.17 7.95 -30.52
CA ALA A 115 -7.44 8.32 -31.13
C ALA A 115 -8.59 8.30 -30.09
N ALA A 116 -8.66 7.25 -29.26
CA ALA A 116 -9.62 7.16 -28.17
C ALA A 116 -9.44 8.29 -27.14
N SER A 117 -8.19 8.63 -26.79
CA SER A 117 -7.88 9.75 -25.89
C SER A 117 -8.34 11.10 -26.45
N GLN A 118 -8.17 11.34 -27.76
CA GLN A 118 -8.62 12.59 -28.38
C GLN A 118 -10.15 12.73 -28.37
N LEU A 119 -10.88 11.63 -28.61
CA LEU A 119 -12.34 11.63 -28.48
C LEU A 119 -12.79 11.88 -27.04
N ALA A 120 -12.11 11.28 -26.07
CA ALA A 120 -12.39 11.51 -24.65
C ALA A 120 -12.13 12.97 -24.23
N ILE A 121 -11.04 13.58 -24.71
CA ILE A 121 -10.77 15.01 -24.46
C ILE A 121 -11.89 15.89 -25.02
N ARG A 122 -12.38 15.59 -26.22
CA ARG A 122 -13.53 16.33 -26.79
C ARG A 122 -14.78 16.16 -25.95
N LYS A 123 -15.05 14.95 -25.46
CA LYS A 123 -16.18 14.71 -24.53
C LYS A 123 -16.05 15.54 -23.27
N ILE A 124 -14.88 15.56 -22.62
CA ILE A 124 -14.64 16.35 -21.40
C ILE A 124 -14.89 17.84 -21.67
N LYS A 125 -14.34 18.36 -22.77
CA LYS A 125 -14.52 19.77 -23.17
C LYS A 125 -15.96 20.18 -23.44
N ASN A 126 -16.85 19.23 -23.74
CA ASN A 126 -18.26 19.53 -23.91
C ASN A 126 -18.99 19.74 -22.57
N TYR A 127 -18.46 19.20 -21.47
CA TYR A 127 -19.01 19.38 -20.12
C TYR A 127 -18.28 20.47 -19.34
N ASP A 128 -16.99 20.65 -19.59
CA ASP A 128 -16.13 21.63 -18.94
C ASP A 128 -15.30 22.38 -19.99
N GLU A 129 -15.67 23.63 -20.25
CA GLU A 129 -15.02 24.49 -21.26
C GLU A 129 -13.63 24.97 -20.83
N ASP A 130 -13.39 25.07 -19.52
CA ASP A 130 -12.14 25.56 -18.95
C ASP A 130 -11.03 24.49 -18.96
N PHE A 131 -11.40 23.23 -19.27
CA PHE A 131 -10.46 22.12 -19.30
C PHE A 131 -9.38 22.28 -20.39
N SER A 132 -8.14 22.49 -19.94
CA SER A 132 -6.97 22.62 -20.80
C SER A 132 -5.96 21.48 -20.59
N THR A 133 -5.64 20.78 -21.67
CA THR A 133 -4.64 19.71 -21.67
C THR A 133 -3.22 20.18 -21.38
N LYS A 134 -2.97 21.50 -21.43
CA LYS A 134 -1.65 22.09 -21.17
C LYS A 134 -1.44 22.48 -19.71
N THR A 135 -2.49 22.93 -19.01
CA THR A 135 -2.41 23.38 -17.61
C THR A 135 -2.62 22.23 -16.64
N PHE A 136 -3.51 21.30 -17.00
CA PHE A 136 -3.87 20.15 -16.17
C PHE A 136 -2.67 19.33 -15.62
N PRO A 137 -1.57 19.09 -16.35
CA PRO A 137 -0.42 18.37 -15.77
C PRO A 137 0.21 19.09 -14.57
N GLY A 138 0.22 20.42 -14.57
CA GLY A 138 0.74 21.23 -13.47
C GLY A 138 -0.19 21.16 -12.25
N GLU A 139 -1.49 21.35 -12.47
CA GLU A 139 -2.52 21.21 -11.44
C GLU A 139 -2.51 19.81 -10.81
N ALA A 140 -2.36 18.77 -11.64
CA ALA A 140 -2.27 17.38 -11.16
C ALA A 140 -1.05 17.16 -10.25
N GLN A 141 0.09 17.80 -10.57
CA GLN A 141 1.28 17.74 -9.73
C GLN A 141 1.08 18.47 -8.40
N GLU A 142 0.38 19.60 -8.40
CA GLU A 142 0.05 20.33 -7.17
C GLU A 142 -0.86 19.51 -6.25
N ILE A 143 -1.92 18.92 -6.80
CA ILE A 143 -2.82 18.01 -6.08
C ILE A 143 -2.03 16.83 -5.50
N PHE A 144 -1.10 16.27 -6.27
CA PHE A 144 -0.25 15.18 -5.82
C PHE A 144 0.61 15.59 -4.61
N ILE A 145 1.27 16.74 -4.67
CA ILE A 145 2.11 17.24 -3.58
C ILE A 145 1.25 17.54 -2.33
N GLU A 146 0.11 18.20 -2.53
CA GLU A 146 -0.79 18.56 -1.45
C GLU A 146 -1.38 17.34 -0.74
N ALA A 147 -1.78 16.31 -1.49
CA ALA A 147 -2.28 15.06 -0.92
C ALA A 147 -1.22 14.36 -0.07
N HIS A 148 0.03 14.33 -0.53
CA HIS A 148 1.14 13.74 0.25
C HIS A 148 1.48 14.56 1.49
N ASN A 149 1.43 15.89 1.40
CA ASN A 149 1.57 16.75 2.58
C ASN A 149 0.45 16.49 3.61
N CYS A 150 -0.80 16.35 3.15
CA CYS A 150 -1.94 16.00 4.01
C CYS A 150 -1.74 14.63 4.68
N LEU A 151 -1.13 13.67 4.00
CA LEU A 151 -0.78 12.37 4.58
C LEU A 151 0.27 12.48 5.70
N THR A 152 1.27 13.35 5.55
CA THR A 152 2.27 13.56 6.62
C THR A 152 1.67 14.21 7.88
N GLN A 153 0.69 15.09 7.70
CA GLN A 153 -0.02 15.79 8.78
C GLN A 153 -1.21 14.98 9.33
N PHE A 154 -1.62 13.91 8.65
CA PHE A 154 -2.82 13.10 8.92
C PHE A 154 -4.13 13.88 8.84
N ASP A 155 -4.22 14.87 7.95
CA ASP A 155 -5.44 15.65 7.71
C ASP A 155 -6.44 14.89 6.85
N ARG A 156 -7.29 14.10 7.50
CA ARG A 156 -8.30 13.25 6.84
C ARG A 156 -9.31 14.02 6.01
N HIS A 157 -9.77 15.16 6.49
CA HIS A 157 -10.81 15.95 5.82
C HIS A 157 -10.32 16.48 4.48
N LYS A 158 -9.13 17.10 4.48
CA LYS A 158 -8.51 17.64 3.28
C LYS A 158 -8.07 16.54 2.30
N LEU A 159 -7.66 15.38 2.82
CA LEU A 159 -7.32 14.24 1.98
C LEU A 159 -8.54 13.70 1.22
N HIS A 160 -9.72 13.64 1.85
CA HIS A 160 -10.95 13.21 1.19
C HIS A 160 -11.46 14.19 0.12
N SER A 161 -11.11 15.48 0.18
CA SER A 161 -11.43 16.43 -0.89
C SER A 161 -10.49 16.32 -2.10
N LEU A 162 -9.26 15.85 -1.88
CA LEU A 162 -8.23 15.75 -2.94
C LEU A 162 -8.18 14.37 -3.60
N VAL A 163 -8.48 13.31 -2.84
CA VAL A 163 -8.31 11.92 -3.26
C VAL A 163 -9.65 11.20 -3.30
N THR A 164 -9.81 10.33 -4.28
CA THR A 164 -11.02 9.50 -4.44
C THR A 164 -11.17 8.45 -3.34
N GLU A 165 -12.40 8.01 -3.12
CA GLU A 165 -12.77 7.00 -2.12
C GLU A 165 -12.10 5.66 -2.39
N ARG A 166 -11.76 5.38 -3.66
CA ARG A 166 -11.03 4.17 -4.03
C ARG A 166 -9.55 4.22 -3.63
N CYS A 167 -8.90 5.37 -3.80
CA CYS A 167 -7.47 5.56 -3.56
C CYS A 167 -7.15 5.79 -2.07
N TYR A 168 -8.01 6.50 -1.35
CA TYR A 168 -7.86 6.78 0.08
C TYR A 168 -7.51 5.55 0.95
N PRO A 169 -8.23 4.41 0.87
CA PRO A 169 -7.91 3.25 1.70
C PRO A 169 -6.55 2.63 1.35
N GLU A 170 -6.11 2.66 0.09
CA GLU A 170 -4.80 2.13 -0.30
C GLU A 170 -3.67 2.96 0.30
N MET A 171 -3.79 4.29 0.29
CA MET A 171 -2.80 5.20 0.87
C MET A 171 -2.74 5.11 2.41
N VAL A 172 -3.89 4.95 3.08
CA VAL A 172 -3.98 5.04 4.55
C VAL A 172 -3.77 3.68 5.23
N ARG A 173 -4.17 2.56 4.60
CA ARG A 173 -4.21 1.23 5.24
C ARG A 173 -2.85 0.79 5.81
N GLY A 174 -1.74 1.06 5.11
CA GLY A 174 -0.39 0.71 5.57
C GLY A 174 0.19 1.66 6.62
N ASN A 175 -0.39 2.85 6.78
CA ASN A 175 0.25 3.98 7.43
C ASN A 175 -0.41 4.42 8.75
N ARG A 176 -1.52 3.81 9.16
CA ARG A 176 -2.30 4.22 10.35
C ARG A 176 -1.50 4.30 11.65
N TYR A 177 -0.43 3.52 11.78
CA TYR A 177 0.38 3.42 12.99
C TYR A 177 1.84 3.83 12.76
N ARG A 178 2.12 4.57 11.68
CA ARG A 178 3.48 4.98 11.30
C ARG A 178 3.51 6.45 10.96
N THR A 179 4.52 7.17 11.44
CA THR A 179 4.76 8.56 11.03
C THR A 179 5.48 8.57 9.69
N ILE A 180 4.87 9.22 8.70
CA ILE A 180 5.47 9.42 7.38
C ILE A 180 6.13 10.79 7.36
N ARG A 181 7.38 10.87 6.91
CA ARG A 181 7.97 12.13 6.45
C ARG A 181 8.21 11.99 4.96
N TRP A 182 7.61 12.88 4.20
CA TRP A 182 7.72 12.94 2.75
C TRP A 182 7.97 14.39 2.34
N SER A 183 8.84 14.59 1.35
CA SER A 183 9.11 15.89 0.77
C SER A 183 9.38 15.76 -0.73
N PHE A 184 8.76 16.66 -1.51
CA PHE A 184 9.03 16.86 -2.92
C PHE A 184 10.30 17.68 -3.12
N VAL A 185 11.27 17.19 -3.90
CA VAL A 185 12.54 17.91 -4.12
C VAL A 185 12.49 18.69 -5.44
N GLU A 186 12.39 17.98 -6.56
CA GLU A 186 12.40 18.57 -7.90
C GLU A 186 11.72 17.65 -8.90
N SER A 187 11.20 18.22 -10.00
CA SER A 187 10.72 17.45 -11.15
C SER A 187 11.85 17.33 -12.17
N LEU A 188 12.20 16.11 -12.56
CA LEU A 188 13.25 15.87 -13.55
C LEU A 188 12.69 16.04 -14.97
N GLU A 189 11.52 15.46 -15.23
CA GLU A 189 10.75 15.72 -16.44
C GLU A 189 9.47 16.47 -16.06
N PRO A 190 8.98 17.37 -16.93
CA PRO A 190 7.67 17.99 -16.73
C PRO A 190 6.57 16.90 -16.79
N PRO A 191 5.53 16.99 -15.95
CA PRO A 191 4.41 16.06 -15.99
C PRO A 191 3.71 16.13 -17.34
N ARG A 192 3.34 14.96 -17.89
CA ARG A 192 2.67 14.87 -19.19
C ARG A 192 1.47 13.95 -19.15
N ILE A 193 0.39 14.36 -19.82
CA ILE A 193 -0.77 13.49 -20.03
C ILE A 193 -0.39 12.42 -21.04
N VAL A 194 -0.66 11.17 -20.65
CA VAL A 194 -0.38 9.99 -21.45
C VAL A 194 -1.65 9.48 -22.11
N GLN A 195 -2.71 9.34 -21.31
CA GLN A 195 -3.95 8.72 -21.73
C GLN A 195 -5.15 9.43 -21.09
N VAL A 196 -6.22 9.57 -21.85
CA VAL A 196 -7.50 10.07 -21.36
C VAL A 196 -8.59 9.07 -21.71
N ARG A 197 -9.44 8.73 -20.75
CA ARG A 197 -10.57 7.83 -20.92
C ARG A 197 -11.82 8.44 -20.32
N CYS A 198 -12.93 8.17 -20.98
CA CYS A 198 -14.23 8.68 -20.59
C CYS A 198 -15.24 7.54 -20.69
N PRO A 199 -15.30 6.64 -19.70
CA PRO A 199 -16.35 5.63 -19.61
C PRO A 199 -17.74 6.22 -19.64
N GLU A 200 -18.60 5.62 -20.44
CA GLU A 200 -20.04 5.73 -20.26
C GLU A 200 -20.47 4.63 -19.28
N MET A 201 -21.06 5.02 -18.15
CA MET A 201 -21.51 4.05 -17.15
C MET A 201 -22.77 3.33 -17.64
N VAL A 202 -22.93 2.07 -17.24
CA VAL A 202 -24.09 1.23 -17.60
C VAL A 202 -25.41 1.87 -17.12
N THR A 203 -25.37 2.67 -16.05
CA THR A 203 -26.48 3.51 -15.60
C THR A 203 -26.36 4.91 -16.23
N LYS A 204 -27.33 5.27 -17.07
CA LYS A 204 -27.31 6.36 -18.08
C LYS A 204 -27.28 7.81 -17.56
N GLY A 205 -26.72 8.08 -16.38
CA GLY A 205 -26.74 9.42 -15.77
C GLY A 205 -25.38 10.08 -15.58
N ASN A 206 -24.34 9.29 -15.25
CA ASN A 206 -23.07 9.84 -14.79
C ASN A 206 -21.94 9.50 -15.76
N LEU A 207 -21.15 10.51 -16.09
CA LEU A 207 -19.94 10.41 -16.89
C LEU A 207 -18.73 10.63 -16.00
N TYR A 208 -17.74 9.75 -16.10
CA TYR A 208 -16.47 9.90 -15.39
C TYR A 208 -15.34 10.08 -16.39
N GLY A 209 -14.46 11.04 -16.14
CA GLY A 209 -13.21 11.22 -16.87
C GLY A 209 -12.05 10.65 -16.07
N GLN A 210 -11.22 9.83 -16.71
CA GLN A 210 -9.95 9.34 -16.17
C GLN A 210 -8.81 9.93 -17.00
N VAL A 211 -7.86 10.61 -16.34
CA VAL A 211 -6.68 11.19 -16.98
C VAL A 211 -5.44 10.58 -16.34
N THR A 212 -4.64 9.89 -17.15
CA THR A 212 -3.37 9.31 -16.73
C THR A 212 -2.26 10.31 -17.01
N VAL A 213 -1.57 10.74 -15.95
CA VAL A 213 -0.43 11.67 -16.02
C VAL A 213 0.84 10.91 -15.63
N ARG A 214 1.87 10.99 -16.46
CA ARG A 214 3.20 10.53 -16.12
C ARG A 214 3.96 11.64 -15.41
N MET A 215 4.49 11.34 -14.24
CA MET A 215 5.34 12.23 -13.45
C MET A 215 6.70 11.57 -13.24
N HIS A 216 7.79 12.30 -13.52
CA HIS A 216 9.14 11.86 -13.19
C HIS A 216 9.80 12.89 -12.26
N SER A 217 9.74 12.60 -10.96
CA SER A 217 10.17 13.51 -9.91
C SER A 217 11.11 12.84 -8.91
N LYS A 218 11.93 13.66 -8.27
CA LYS A 218 12.80 13.27 -7.17
C LYS A 218 12.08 13.54 -5.86
N GLN A 219 11.96 12.50 -5.05
CA GLN A 219 11.22 12.54 -3.79
C GLN A 219 12.10 11.98 -2.67
N VAL A 220 11.89 12.47 -1.46
CA VAL A 220 12.55 11.95 -0.26
C VAL A 220 11.46 11.51 0.71
N GLY A 221 11.56 10.26 1.18
CA GLY A 221 10.61 9.69 2.13
C GLY A 221 11.31 8.82 3.17
N THR A 222 10.97 8.99 4.45
CA THR A 222 11.44 8.08 5.52
C THR A 222 10.37 7.05 5.83
N GLY A 223 10.49 5.87 5.22
CA GLY A 223 9.63 4.71 5.42
C GLY A 223 10.00 3.62 4.43
N ASN A 224 9.93 2.34 4.83
CA ASN A 224 10.19 1.22 3.91
C ASN A 224 9.27 1.37 2.70
N ALA A 225 9.86 1.73 1.56
CA ALA A 225 9.25 1.86 0.25
C ALA A 225 7.77 2.22 0.34
N LEU A 226 7.47 3.53 0.40
CA LEU A 226 6.16 4.00 -0.07
C LEU A 226 6.04 3.48 -1.51
N TYR A 227 5.37 2.32 -1.66
CA TYR A 227 4.84 1.88 -2.93
C TYR A 227 3.78 2.94 -3.26
N ILE A 228 4.23 4.02 -3.90
CA ILE A 228 3.38 5.02 -4.49
C ILE A 228 2.74 4.30 -5.67
N ILE A 229 1.66 3.58 -5.38
CA ILE A 229 0.73 3.09 -6.40
C ILE A 229 -0.08 4.32 -6.78
N THR A 230 0.49 5.14 -7.64
CA THR A 230 -0.33 5.94 -8.55
C THR A 230 -0.87 4.95 -9.57
N GLU A 231 -2.10 4.50 -9.37
CA GLU A 231 -2.91 3.81 -10.37
C GLU A 231 -3.75 4.84 -11.13
#